data_AF-A0A6A3K433-F1
#
_entry.id   AF-A0A6A3K433-F1
#
_cell.length_a   1.000
_cell.length_b   1.000
_cell.length_c   1.000
_cell.angle_alpha   90.00
_cell.angle_beta   90.00
_cell.angle_gamma   90.00
#
_symmetry.space_group_name_H-M   'P 1'
#
loop_
_entity.id
_entity.type
_entity.pdbx_description
1 polymer ?
#
loop_
_entity_poly.entity_id
_entity_poly.type
_entity_poly.pdbx_seq_one_letter_code
_entity_poly.pdbx_strand_id
1 'polypeptide(L)'
;MPIGLVADHGVAAKRVLIRRIHQESMTQLTMRCQAVLVRGASGNYYVYQLEITCDYYKQKWVVCKGYSEFYRLRKRLLARLAAHKKNRGKGDRNEKRPRKDFTIFE
;
A
#
# COMPACT_ATOMS: atom_id res chain seq x y z
N MET A 1 30.69 26.55 -17.92
CA MET A 1 29.74 25.95 -16.94
C MET A 1 29.58 24.47 -17.29
N PRO A 2 29.94 23.50 -16.44
CA PRO A 2 29.94 22.09 -16.83
C PRO A 2 28.51 21.52 -16.81
N ILE A 3 28.16 20.81 -17.88
CA ILE A 3 26.82 20.30 -18.20
C ILE A 3 26.36 19.18 -17.24
N GLY A 4 27.29 18.51 -16.54
CA GLY A 4 27.00 17.39 -15.64
C GLY A 4 26.26 17.76 -14.34
N LEU A 5 26.49 18.95 -13.79
CA LEU A 5 25.86 19.37 -12.52
C LEU A 5 24.35 19.63 -12.66
N VAL A 6 23.93 20.14 -13.84
CA VAL A 6 22.53 20.50 -14.12
C VAL A 6 21.65 19.25 -14.30
N ALA A 7 22.21 18.18 -14.88
CA ALA A 7 21.52 16.90 -15.05
C ALA A 7 21.19 16.25 -13.69
N ASP A 8 22.14 16.28 -12.75
CA ASP A 8 21.96 15.72 -11.40
C ASP A 8 20.91 16.49 -10.57
N HIS A 9 20.87 17.82 -10.69
CA HIS A 9 19.81 18.63 -10.08
C HIS A 9 18.43 18.31 -10.67
N GLY A 10 18.34 18.06 -11.97
CA GLY A 10 17.11 17.63 -12.63
C GLY A 10 16.62 16.25 -12.15
N VAL A 11 17.52 15.29 -11.98
CA VAL A 11 17.19 13.94 -11.47
C VAL A 11 16.80 13.98 -10.00
N ALA A 12 17.51 14.76 -9.17
CA ALA A 12 17.16 14.95 -7.76
C ALA A 12 15.78 15.62 -7.60
N ALA A 13 15.50 16.68 -8.37
CA ALA A 13 14.19 17.35 -8.36
C ALA A 13 13.06 16.41 -8.79
N LYS A 14 13.26 15.58 -9.83
CA LYS A 14 12.29 14.55 -10.24
C LYS A 14 12.02 13.54 -9.13
N ARG A 15 13.05 13.08 -8.40
CA ARG A 15 12.88 12.13 -7.28
C ARG A 15 12.07 12.73 -6.14
N VAL A 16 12.29 14.01 -5.82
CA VAL A 16 11.51 14.73 -4.80
C VAL A 16 10.05 14.84 -5.24
N LEU A 17 9.81 15.21 -6.50
CA LEU A 17 8.46 15.29 -7.05
C LEU A 17 7.73 13.94 -7.01
N ILE A 18 8.39 12.85 -7.44
CA ILE A 18 7.82 11.50 -7.42
C ILE A 18 7.45 11.07 -5.99
N ARG A 19 8.32 11.36 -5.00
CA ARG A 19 8.02 11.07 -3.59
C ARG A 19 6.81 11.85 -3.10
N ARG A 20 6.68 13.12 -3.50
CA ARG A 20 5.54 13.96 -3.14
C ARG A 20 4.25 13.45 -3.76
N ILE A 21 4.25 13.13 -5.06
CA ILE A 21 3.12 12.52 -5.76
C ILE A 21 2.71 11.21 -5.09
N HIS A 22 3.68 10.36 -4.76
CA HIS A 22 3.41 9.11 -4.04
C HIS A 22 2.80 9.37 -2.65
N GLN A 23 3.29 10.36 -1.92
CA GLN A 23 2.76 10.69 -0.60
C GLN A 23 1.32 11.24 -0.70
N GLU A 24 1.07 12.15 -1.62
CA GLU A 24 -0.25 12.74 -1.87
C GLU A 24 -1.25 11.69 -2.37
N SER A 25 -0.86 10.82 -3.29
CA SER A 25 -1.72 9.76 -3.80
C SER A 25 -2.10 8.75 -2.71
N MET A 26 -1.18 8.43 -1.79
CA MET A 26 -1.46 7.56 -0.64
C MET A 26 -2.41 8.20 0.37
N THR A 27 -2.43 9.53 0.51
CA THR A 27 -3.41 10.23 1.38
C THR A 27 -4.82 10.28 0.79
N GLN A 28 -4.93 10.14 -0.53
CA GLN A 28 -6.19 10.17 -1.27
C GLN A 28 -6.67 8.76 -1.66
N LEU A 29 -6.11 7.73 -1.02
CA LEU A 29 -6.51 6.34 -1.19
C LEU A 29 -7.55 5.98 -0.12
N THR A 30 -8.77 5.67 -0.56
CA THR A 30 -9.84 5.20 0.32
C THR A 30 -10.14 3.74 0.02
N MET A 31 -10.38 2.96 1.09
CA MET A 31 -10.75 1.55 0.98
C MET A 31 -12.06 1.31 1.72
N ARG A 32 -13.02 0.65 1.08
CA ARG A 32 -14.29 0.22 1.67
C ARG A 32 -14.44 -1.28 1.50
N CYS A 33 -14.87 -1.97 2.55
CA CYS A 33 -15.10 -3.41 2.53
C CYS A 33 -16.53 -3.69 3.00
N GLN A 34 -17.25 -4.49 2.23
CA GLN A 34 -18.61 -4.90 2.55
C GLN A 34 -18.76 -6.42 2.38
N ALA A 35 -19.43 -7.07 3.33
CA ALA A 35 -19.85 -8.46 3.20
C ALA A 35 -21.22 -8.54 2.52
N VAL A 36 -21.34 -9.36 1.50
CA VAL A 36 -22.55 -9.55 0.70
C VAL A 36 -22.90 -11.03 0.70
N LEU A 37 -24.13 -11.36 1.07
CA LEU A 37 -24.65 -12.71 0.97
C LEU A 37 -25.09 -12.96 -0.48
N VAL A 38 -24.38 -13.85 -1.17
CA VAL A 38 -24.71 -14.28 -2.53
C VAL A 38 -25.46 -15.60 -2.45
N ARG A 39 -26.66 -15.63 -3.02
CA ARG A 39 -27.44 -16.86 -3.17
C ARG A 39 -27.09 -17.50 -4.50
N GLY A 40 -26.26 -18.55 -4.47
CA GLY A 40 -25.85 -19.29 -5.67
C GLY A 40 -26.61 -20.61 -5.83
N ALA A 41 -26.42 -21.25 -6.98
CA ALA A 41 -27.03 -22.55 -7.30
C ALA A 41 -26.61 -23.67 -6.32
N SER A 42 -25.42 -23.59 -5.73
CA SER A 42 -24.93 -24.56 -4.73
C SER A 42 -25.20 -24.15 -3.28
N GLY A 43 -26.01 -23.11 -3.04
CA GLY A 43 -26.30 -22.58 -1.71
C GLY A 43 -25.85 -21.13 -1.51
N ASN A 44 -26.11 -20.63 -0.30
CA ASN A 44 -25.80 -19.25 0.08
C ASN A 44 -24.37 -19.16 0.60
N TYR A 45 -23.59 -18.22 0.08
CA TYR A 45 -22.23 -17.97 0.52
C TYR A 45 -21.95 -16.48 0.65
N TYR A 46 -21.04 -16.12 1.55
CA TYR A 46 -20.64 -14.74 1.74
C TYR A 46 -19.47 -14.39 0.82
N VAL A 47 -19.62 -13.30 0.08
CA VAL A 47 -18.56 -12.67 -0.71
C VAL A 47 -18.23 -11.34 -0.09
N TYR A 48 -16.95 -11.00 -0.05
CA TYR A 48 -16.49 -9.70 0.42
C TYR A 48 -16.18 -8.84 -0.81
N GLN A 49 -16.87 -7.71 -0.91
CA GLN A 49 -16.63 -6.68 -1.90
C GLN A 49 -15.69 -5.65 -1.30
N LEU A 50 -14.48 -5.59 -1.84
CA LEU A 50 -13.47 -4.61 -1.51
C LEU A 50 -13.41 -3.55 -2.61
N GLU A 51 -13.75 -2.32 -2.27
CA GLU A 51 -13.62 -1.17 -3.14
C GLU A 51 -12.42 -0.33 -2.72
N ILE A 52 -11.53 -0.07 -3.66
CA ILE A 52 -10.38 0.80 -3.47
C ILE A 52 -10.54 1.95 -4.44
N THR A 53 -10.64 3.16 -3.93
CA THR A 53 -10.70 4.39 -4.74
C THR A 53 -9.44 5.20 -4.51
N CYS A 54 -8.89 5.75 -5.58
CA CYS A 54 -7.84 6.75 -5.51
C CYS A 54 -8.32 8.01 -6.21
N ASP A 55 -8.59 9.05 -5.42
CA ASP A 55 -9.14 10.30 -5.95
C ASP A 55 -8.08 11.05 -6.77
N TYR A 56 -6.80 10.89 -6.41
CA TYR A 56 -5.66 11.46 -7.13
C TYR A 56 -5.59 10.99 -8.59
N TYR A 57 -5.75 9.68 -8.82
CA TYR A 57 -5.75 9.09 -10.16
C TYR A 57 -7.14 9.00 -10.79
N LYS A 58 -8.19 9.41 -10.06
CA LYS A 58 -9.60 9.22 -10.44
C LYS A 58 -9.91 7.76 -10.82
N GLN A 59 -9.30 6.81 -10.12
CA GLN A 59 -9.42 5.38 -10.40
C GLN A 59 -10.14 4.67 -9.27
N LYS A 60 -10.98 3.69 -9.65
CA LYS A 60 -11.68 2.80 -8.73
C LYS A 60 -11.42 1.36 -9.14
N TRP A 61 -10.99 0.56 -8.17
CA TRP A 61 -10.85 -0.89 -8.28
C TRP A 61 -11.87 -1.57 -7.38
N VAL A 62 -12.55 -2.58 -7.90
CA VAL A 62 -13.51 -3.38 -7.14
C VAL A 62 -13.12 -4.84 -7.25
N VAL A 63 -13.04 -5.51 -6.11
CA VAL A 63 -12.65 -6.92 -6.01
C VAL A 63 -13.68 -7.66 -5.16
N CYS A 64 -14.29 -8.69 -5.73
CA CYS A 64 -15.29 -9.51 -5.06
C CYS A 64 -14.73 -10.90 -4.84
N LYS A 65 -14.34 -11.23 -3.60
CA LYS A 65 -13.64 -12.48 -3.27
C LYS A 65 -14.10 -13.08 -1.94
N GLY A 66 -13.82 -14.36 -1.73
CA GLY A 66 -14.13 -15.03 -0.47
C GLY A 66 -13.16 -14.62 0.65
N TYR A 67 -13.58 -14.79 1.91
CA TYR A 67 -12.73 -14.50 3.08
C TYR A 67 -11.39 -15.25 3.02
N SER A 68 -11.41 -16.49 2.55
CA SER A 68 -10.22 -17.35 2.46
C SER A 68 -9.12 -16.76 1.57
N GLU A 69 -9.48 -16.04 0.50
CA GLU A 69 -8.52 -15.38 -0.39
C GLU A 69 -7.88 -14.16 0.29
N PHE A 70 -8.69 -13.33 0.95
CA PHE A 70 -8.19 -12.18 1.72
C PHE A 70 -7.30 -12.62 2.89
N TYR A 71 -7.65 -13.71 3.55
CA TYR A 71 -6.85 -14.30 4.62
C TYR A 71 -5.47 -14.76 4.12
N ARG A 72 -5.43 -15.46 2.97
CA ARG A 72 -4.16 -15.85 2.32
C ARG A 72 -3.35 -14.64 1.87
N LEU A 73 -4.00 -13.58 1.39
CA LEU A 73 -3.33 -12.32 1.04
C LEU A 73 -2.67 -11.68 2.26
N ARG A 74 -3.42 -11.53 3.37
CA ARG A 74 -2.91 -10.97 4.63
C ARG A 74 -1.67 -11.73 5.11
N LYS A 75 -1.70 -13.07 5.13
CA LYS A 75 -0.54 -13.88 5.52
C LYS A 75 0.70 -13.60 4.67
N ARG A 76 0.54 -13.55 3.34
CA ARG A 76 1.65 -13.25 2.41
C ARG A 76 2.20 -11.84 2.61
N LEU A 77 1.33 -10.86 2.81
CA LEU A 77 1.73 -9.47 3.05
C LEU A 77 2.51 -9.34 4.36
N LEU A 78 2.00 -9.89 5.46
CA LEU A 78 2.69 -9.86 6.75
C LEU A 78 4.06 -10.54 6.71
N ALA A 79 4.17 -11.69 6.04
CA ALA A 79 5.45 -12.36 5.85
C ALA A 79 6.47 -11.49 5.08
N ARG A 80 6.03 -10.84 3.99
CA ARG A 80 6.88 -9.93 3.20
C ARG A 80 7.29 -8.69 4.00
N LEU A 81 6.36 -8.10 4.74
CA LEU A 81 6.64 -6.93 5.58
C LEU A 81 7.61 -7.27 6.72
N ALA A 82 7.45 -8.44 7.35
CA ALA A 82 8.37 -8.94 8.37
C ALA A 82 9.78 -9.16 7.80
N ALA A 83 9.88 -9.76 6.61
CA ALA A 83 11.16 -9.91 5.91
C ALA A 83 11.80 -8.55 5.58
N HIS A 84 11.00 -7.59 5.11
CA HIS A 84 11.49 -6.25 4.79
C HIS A 84 11.96 -5.49 6.04
N LYS A 85 11.28 -5.64 7.18
CA LYS A 85 11.72 -5.10 8.48
C LYS A 85 13.06 -5.71 8.92
N LYS A 86 13.21 -7.03 8.78
CA LYS A 86 14.47 -7.74 9.08
C LYS A 86 15.63 -7.27 8.20
N ASN A 87 15.38 -6.99 6.93
CA ASN A 87 16.39 -6.53 5.97
C ASN A 87 16.81 -5.06 6.22
N ARG A 88 15.87 -4.17 6.57
CA ARG A 88 16.20 -2.79 6.97
C ARG A 88 17.01 -2.73 8.26
N GLY A 89 16.75 -3.62 9.22
CA GLY A 89 17.51 -3.69 10.48
C GLY A 89 18.97 -4.14 10.35
N LYS A 90 19.39 -4.69 9.21
CA LYS A 90 20.79 -5.08 8.95
C LYS A 90 21.58 -4.06 8.12
N GLY A 91 20.92 -3.06 7.52
CA GLY A 91 21.54 -2.10 6.61
C GLY A 91 21.66 -0.67 7.16
N ASP A 92 21.07 -0.38 8.32
CA ASP A 92 20.99 1.01 8.81
C ASP A 92 21.41 1.07 10.28
N ARG A 93 22.72 1.03 10.49
CA ARG A 93 23.32 1.31 11.80
C ARG A 93 23.55 2.81 12.02
N ASN A 94 23.01 3.71 11.18
CA ASN A 94 23.31 5.13 11.29
C ASN A 94 22.22 6.15 10.90
N GLU A 95 20.92 5.81 10.93
CA GLU A 95 19.88 6.85 10.87
C GLU A 95 18.84 6.69 12.00
N LYS A 96 19.03 7.45 13.09
CA LYS A 96 18.00 7.66 14.11
C LYS A 96 16.86 8.46 13.47
N ARG A 97 15.75 7.80 13.12
CA ARG A 97 14.45 8.46 12.92
C ARG A 97 13.44 8.04 13.98
N PRO A 98 12.58 8.97 14.44
CA PRO A 98 11.74 8.77 15.60
C PRO A 98 10.67 7.70 15.32
N ARG A 99 10.48 6.81 16.30
CA ARG A 99 9.38 5.87 16.35
C ARG A 99 8.06 6.65 16.32
N LYS A 100 7.24 6.44 15.30
CA LYS A 100 5.80 6.63 15.41
C LYS A 100 5.22 5.23 15.59
N ASP A 101 4.82 4.95 16.82
CA ASP A 101 4.13 3.73 17.19
C ASP A 101 2.85 3.62 16.36
N PHE A 102 2.83 2.66 15.45
CA PHE A 102 1.60 2.15 14.85
C PHE A 102 1.01 1.18 15.87
N THR A 103 0.23 1.72 16.81
CA THR A 103 -0.68 0.93 17.64
C THR A 103 -1.77 0.40 16.71
N ILE A 104 -1.72 -0.89 16.42
CA ILE A 104 -2.77 -1.61 15.73
C ILE A 104 -3.88 -1.82 16.77
N PHE A 105 -5.04 -1.19 16.55
CA PHE A 105 -6.25 -1.45 17.33
C PHE A 105 -6.66 -2.92 17.17
N GLU A 106 -6.93 -3.58 18.30
CA GLU A 106 -7.65 -4.86 18.41
C GLU A 106 -9.11 -4.74 17.98
#